data_AF-A0A3N2FBN2-F1
#
_entry.id   AF-A0A3N2FBN2-F1
#
_cell.length_a   1.000
_cell.length_b   1.000
_cell.length_c   1.000
_cell.angle_alpha   90.00
_cell.angle_beta   90.00
_cell.angle_gamma   90.00
#
_symmetry.space_group_name_H-M   'P 1'
#
loop_
_entity.id
_entity.type
_entity.pdbx_description
1 polymer ?
#
loop_
_entity_poly.entity_id
_entity_poly.type
_entity_poly.pdbx_seq_one_letter_code
_entity_poly.pdbx_strand_id
1 'polypeptide(L)'
;MSFTPPAGPSPVRLITRDDVAPLAAGCAVFGTGGGGSVHGAQLSVENAIDANGPVRVVGVEDLGPDDAVIIMSGMGAPSVGIEMLGSSSQAHTLLREVERLIGRPVTTVMAAEIGGSNGVAPVGWAAELGLAVLDADGMGRAFPKATMISMNVAGLPSEFAVMSDVVGNVTVLRTVDIAWLERHARAFTVAAGGIALGAHYLLTHETAPGAVIEGTVSRAIQVGRRLLASADPVTDIAEELGAAVLIGGKVIDIDRSTEGGFTRGSVTIDGVGADRSRMVRVEIQNENLVVIEDGGVVVSVPDLVSILDSETGEAISTEMLRFGQRVSVLAWACDPLWRTPRGIELAGPAAFDFDFDYVPFDGAVAEVAR
;
A
#
# COMPACT_ATOMS: atom_id res chain seq x y z
N MET A 1 14.87 21.53 -14.19
CA MET A 1 16.06 20.78 -13.76
C MET A 1 15.70 19.31 -13.86
N SER A 2 16.56 18.45 -14.40
CA SER A 2 16.26 17.02 -14.52
C SER A 2 16.24 16.38 -13.12
N PHE A 3 15.07 15.93 -12.68
CA PHE A 3 14.92 15.10 -11.48
C PHE A 3 15.81 13.87 -11.65
N THR A 4 16.85 13.76 -10.82
CA THR A 4 17.66 12.55 -10.73
C THR A 4 16.98 11.69 -9.67
N PRO A 5 16.44 10.51 -10.01
CA PRO A 5 15.79 9.68 -9.02
C PRO A 5 16.78 9.35 -7.89
N PRO A 6 16.32 9.27 -6.63
CA PRO A 6 17.17 8.86 -5.52
C PRO A 6 17.80 7.49 -5.82
N ALA A 7 19.00 7.24 -5.27
CA ALA A 7 19.66 5.95 -5.41
C ALA A 7 18.73 4.83 -4.91
N GLY A 8 18.63 3.73 -5.67
CA GLY A 8 17.77 2.60 -5.31
C GLY A 8 18.10 2.04 -3.91
N PRO A 9 17.11 1.45 -3.22
CA PRO A 9 17.32 0.95 -1.87
C PRO A 9 18.41 -0.13 -1.83
N SER A 10 19.15 -0.19 -0.71
CA SER A 10 20.05 -1.32 -0.49
C SER A 10 19.22 -2.60 -0.32
N PRO A 11 19.49 -3.66 -1.11
CA PRO A 11 18.63 -4.84 -1.11
C PRO A 11 18.68 -5.56 0.23
N VAL A 12 17.50 -5.78 0.82
CA VAL A 12 17.32 -6.60 2.01
C VAL A 12 17.28 -8.06 1.57
N ARG A 13 18.12 -8.91 2.16
CA ARG A 13 18.17 -10.36 1.85
C ARG A 13 17.49 -11.22 2.91
N LEU A 14 17.32 -10.66 4.11
CA LEU A 14 16.75 -11.33 5.27
C LEU A 14 16.06 -10.29 6.14
N ILE A 15 14.80 -10.53 6.50
CA ILE A 15 14.05 -9.72 7.46
C ILE A 15 14.16 -10.40 8.83
N THR A 16 14.75 -9.67 9.76
CA THR A 16 14.92 -10.06 11.16
C THR A 16 13.94 -9.33 12.06
N ARG A 17 13.93 -9.68 13.35
CA ARG A 17 13.07 -9.04 14.34
C ARG A 17 13.24 -7.52 14.43
N ASP A 18 14.46 -7.02 14.20
CA ASP A 18 14.80 -5.59 14.24
C ASP A 18 14.29 -4.82 13.01
N ASP A 19 13.93 -5.52 11.94
CA ASP A 19 13.45 -4.93 10.70
C ASP A 19 11.94 -4.72 10.69
N VAL A 20 11.21 -5.33 11.62
CA VAL A 20 9.74 -5.35 11.62
C VAL A 20 9.14 -3.98 11.94
N ALA A 21 9.67 -3.27 12.95
CA ALA A 21 9.21 -1.92 13.27
C ALA A 21 9.54 -0.91 12.14
N PRO A 22 10.75 -0.91 11.56
CA PRO A 22 11.02 -0.15 10.34
C PRO A 22 10.10 -0.49 9.17
N LEU A 23 9.86 -1.78 8.89
CA LEU A 23 8.93 -2.19 7.85
C LEU A 23 7.55 -1.58 8.09
N ALA A 24 7.00 -1.73 9.29
CA ALA A 24 5.70 -1.19 9.65
C ALA A 24 5.62 0.34 9.49
N ALA A 25 6.63 1.07 9.97
CA ALA A 25 6.69 2.53 9.83
C ALA A 25 6.76 2.96 8.35
N GLY A 26 7.57 2.30 7.54
CA GLY A 26 7.65 2.55 6.10
C GLY A 26 6.36 2.23 5.35
N CYS A 27 5.78 1.06 5.60
CA CYS A 27 4.50 0.65 5.01
C CYS A 27 3.39 1.64 5.38
N ALA A 28 3.38 2.20 6.59
CA ALA A 28 2.42 3.23 6.97
C ALA A 28 2.57 4.51 6.11
N VAL A 29 3.81 4.94 5.83
CA VAL A 29 4.09 6.08 4.93
C VAL A 29 3.63 5.79 3.50
N PHE A 30 3.93 4.61 2.96
CA PHE A 30 3.46 4.18 1.63
C PHE A 30 1.96 3.84 1.58
N GLY A 31 1.30 3.75 2.74
CA GLY A 31 -0.13 3.54 2.84
C GLY A 31 -0.95 4.68 2.26
N THR A 32 -0.38 5.88 2.12
CA THR A 32 -1.09 7.06 1.58
C THR A 32 -2.43 7.30 2.27
N GLY A 33 -2.50 7.04 3.57
CA GLY A 33 -3.72 7.13 4.37
C GLY A 33 -4.58 5.86 4.42
N GLY A 34 -4.32 4.86 3.58
CA GLY A 34 -5.03 3.58 3.55
C GLY A 34 -4.12 2.35 3.79
N GLY A 35 -4.47 1.21 3.20
CA GLY A 35 -3.75 -0.06 3.35
C GLY A 35 -3.89 -0.77 4.70
N GLY A 36 -4.65 -0.20 5.64
CA GLY A 36 -4.93 -0.78 6.96
C GLY A 36 -3.89 -0.44 8.03
N SER A 37 -4.29 -0.56 9.31
CA SER A 37 -3.44 -0.24 10.45
C SER A 37 -2.27 -1.20 10.61
N VAL A 38 -1.05 -0.66 10.63
CA VAL A 38 0.18 -1.47 10.72
C VAL A 38 0.42 -2.08 12.10
N HIS A 39 -0.15 -1.53 13.18
CA HIS A 39 0.21 -1.91 14.54
C HIS A 39 -0.07 -3.40 14.85
N GLY A 40 -1.29 -3.86 14.54
CA GLY A 40 -1.67 -5.26 14.74
C GLY A 40 -0.83 -6.21 13.88
N ALA A 41 -0.61 -5.84 12.61
CA ALA A 41 0.22 -6.62 11.70
C ALA A 41 1.68 -6.70 12.20
N GLN A 42 2.24 -5.58 12.69
CA GLN A 42 3.58 -5.55 13.27
C GLN A 42 3.71 -6.58 14.38
N LEU A 43 2.82 -6.54 15.39
CA LEU A 43 2.85 -7.51 16.50
C LEU A 43 2.73 -8.96 16.02
N SER A 44 1.88 -9.23 15.02
CA SER A 44 1.76 -10.56 14.42
C SER A 44 3.06 -11.02 13.75
N VAL A 45 3.71 -10.16 12.97
CA VAL A 45 4.98 -10.48 12.30
C VAL A 45 6.09 -10.70 13.31
N GLU A 46 6.17 -9.87 14.35
CA GLU A 46 7.14 -10.02 15.43
C GLU A 46 7.02 -11.39 16.10
N ASN A 47 5.80 -11.79 16.47
CA ASN A 47 5.54 -13.12 17.04
C ASN A 47 5.88 -14.25 16.07
N ALA A 48 5.55 -14.10 14.79
CA ALA A 48 5.82 -15.11 13.78
C ALA A 48 7.32 -15.33 13.56
N ILE A 49 8.12 -14.25 13.53
CA ILE A 49 9.58 -14.31 13.41
C ILE A 49 10.20 -14.89 14.69
N ASP A 50 9.71 -14.50 15.87
CA ASP A 50 10.22 -15.03 17.14
C ASP A 50 9.97 -16.54 17.26
N ALA A 51 8.87 -17.05 16.69
CA ALA A 51 8.51 -18.46 16.72
C ALA A 51 9.18 -19.31 15.61
N ASN A 52 9.32 -18.76 14.40
CA ASN A 52 9.72 -19.54 13.20
C ASN A 52 11.08 -19.13 12.62
N GLY A 53 11.64 -18.01 13.08
CA GLY A 53 12.90 -17.46 12.59
C GLY A 53 12.74 -16.36 11.54
N PRO A 54 13.86 -15.80 11.07
CA PRO A 54 13.87 -14.71 10.11
C PRO A 54 13.41 -15.14 8.72
N VAL A 55 12.92 -14.18 7.94
CA VAL A 55 12.30 -14.43 6.62
C VAL A 55 13.24 -14.06 5.50
N ARG A 56 13.45 -14.99 4.56
CA ARG A 56 14.26 -14.73 3.36
C ARG A 56 13.54 -13.77 2.42
N VAL A 57 14.28 -12.79 1.91
CA VAL A 57 13.80 -11.88 0.87
C VAL A 57 14.53 -12.19 -0.44
N VAL A 58 13.76 -12.29 -1.53
CA VAL A 58 14.27 -12.54 -2.88
C VAL A 58 13.90 -11.38 -3.80
N GLY A 59 14.79 -11.00 -4.70
CA GLY A 59 14.48 -10.08 -5.80
C GLY A 59 13.82 -10.83 -6.97
N VAL A 60 13.28 -10.08 -7.93
CA VAL A 60 12.70 -10.66 -9.15
C VAL A 60 13.77 -11.41 -9.95
N GLU A 61 15.00 -10.90 -9.95
CA GLU A 61 16.15 -11.49 -10.62
C GLU A 61 16.65 -12.80 -9.99
N ASP A 62 16.28 -13.07 -8.73
CA ASP A 62 16.66 -14.29 -8.02
C ASP A 62 15.69 -15.45 -8.26
N LEU A 63 14.54 -15.20 -8.91
CA LEU A 63 13.53 -16.22 -9.18
C LEU A 63 14.03 -17.25 -10.20
N GLY A 64 13.98 -18.51 -9.82
CA GLY A 64 14.29 -19.65 -10.67
C GLY A 64 13.07 -20.22 -11.40
N PRO A 65 13.29 -21.19 -12.31
CA PRO A 65 12.22 -21.88 -13.03
C PRO A 65 11.20 -22.60 -12.13
N ASP A 66 11.66 -23.04 -10.96
CA ASP A 66 10.86 -23.78 -9.99
C ASP A 66 10.19 -22.87 -8.95
N ASP A 67 10.41 -21.55 -9.00
CA ASP A 67 9.73 -20.61 -8.11
C ASP A 67 8.30 -20.33 -8.58
N ALA A 68 7.40 -20.34 -7.61
CA ALA A 68 6.01 -19.96 -7.72
C ALA A 68 5.72 -18.88 -6.67
N VAL A 69 5.34 -17.69 -7.12
CA VAL A 69 5.02 -16.55 -6.27
C VAL A 69 3.52 -16.33 -6.29
N ILE A 70 2.92 -16.21 -5.11
CA ILE A 70 1.50 -15.86 -4.95
C ILE A 70 1.38 -14.52 -4.25
N ILE A 71 0.31 -13.79 -4.55
CA ILE A 71 0.03 -12.52 -3.90
C ILE A 71 -0.95 -12.77 -2.78
N MET A 72 -0.62 -12.33 -1.57
CA MET A 72 -1.50 -12.41 -0.42
C MET A 72 -1.83 -11.02 0.12
N SER A 73 -3.10 -10.80 0.46
CA SER A 73 -3.54 -9.55 1.09
C SER A 73 -4.86 -9.72 1.82
N GLY A 74 -5.09 -8.85 2.80
CA GLY A 74 -6.40 -8.63 3.39
C GLY A 74 -7.28 -7.77 2.48
N MET A 75 -8.56 -8.12 2.41
CA MET A 75 -9.60 -7.34 1.75
C MET A 75 -10.73 -7.07 2.74
N GLY A 76 -11.10 -5.81 2.94
CA GLY A 76 -12.15 -5.46 3.89
C GLY A 76 -12.17 -3.99 4.26
N ALA A 77 -13.03 -3.66 5.20
CA ALA A 77 -13.07 -2.35 5.80
C ALA A 77 -11.91 -2.18 6.79
N PRO A 78 -11.02 -1.18 6.64
CA PRO A 78 -9.91 -0.95 7.57
C PRO A 78 -10.36 -0.84 9.04
N SER A 79 -11.51 -0.21 9.29
CA SER A 79 -12.09 -0.09 10.63
C SER A 79 -12.42 -1.43 11.28
N VAL A 80 -12.87 -2.42 10.50
CA VAL A 80 -13.12 -3.78 10.99
C VAL A 80 -11.81 -4.50 11.28
N GLY A 81 -10.80 -4.33 10.42
CA GLY A 81 -9.49 -4.96 10.58
C GLY A 81 -8.71 -4.51 11.82
N ILE A 82 -9.05 -3.36 12.40
CA ILE A 82 -8.48 -2.89 13.68
C ILE A 82 -8.99 -3.75 14.85
N GLU A 83 -10.24 -4.23 14.81
CA GLU A 83 -10.88 -4.97 15.91
C GLU A 83 -10.90 -6.48 15.67
N MET A 84 -11.04 -6.91 14.41
CA MET A 84 -11.15 -8.31 14.03
C MET A 84 -9.78 -8.87 13.60
N LEU A 85 -9.09 -9.48 14.56
CA LEU A 85 -7.82 -10.15 14.29
C LEU A 85 -8.02 -11.37 13.37
N GLY A 86 -7.04 -11.59 12.49
CA GLY A 86 -7.00 -12.77 11.64
C GLY A 86 -6.82 -14.07 12.44
N SER A 87 -7.29 -15.18 11.87
CA SER A 87 -7.01 -16.50 12.42
C SER A 87 -5.65 -17.00 11.92
N SER A 88 -4.85 -17.58 12.82
CA SER A 88 -3.55 -18.18 12.51
C SER A 88 -3.62 -19.31 11.47
N SER A 89 -4.79 -19.92 11.27
CA SER A 89 -4.96 -20.98 10.26
C SER A 89 -5.23 -20.47 8.85
N GLN A 90 -5.56 -19.18 8.66
CA GLN A 90 -5.99 -18.66 7.34
C GLN A 90 -4.87 -18.75 6.30
N ALA A 91 -3.66 -18.33 6.64
CA ALA A 91 -2.51 -18.36 5.73
C ALA A 91 -2.21 -19.80 5.26
N HIS A 92 -2.17 -20.76 6.18
CA HIS A 92 -1.99 -22.19 5.85
C HIS A 92 -3.12 -22.75 4.98
N THR A 93 -4.36 -22.30 5.22
CA THR A 93 -5.53 -22.76 4.46
C THR A 93 -5.48 -22.23 3.03
N LEU A 94 -5.16 -20.94 2.85
CA LEU A 94 -4.98 -20.35 1.53
C LEU A 94 -3.84 -21.01 0.77
N LEU A 95 -2.67 -21.18 1.39
CA LEU A 95 -1.52 -21.83 0.76
C LEU A 95 -1.91 -23.22 0.22
N ARG A 96 -2.52 -24.05 1.06
CA ARG A 96 -2.92 -25.42 0.69
C ARG A 96 -3.89 -25.43 -0.49
N GLU A 97 -4.88 -24.55 -0.49
CA GLU A 97 -5.87 -24.48 -1.58
C GLU A 97 -5.26 -23.93 -2.86
N VAL A 98 -4.35 -22.96 -2.78
CA VAL A 98 -3.62 -22.47 -3.95
C VAL A 98 -2.74 -23.57 -4.54
N GLU A 99 -1.92 -24.25 -3.72
CA GLU A 99 -1.08 -25.38 -4.16
C GLU A 99 -1.89 -26.50 -4.82
N ARG A 100 -3.09 -26.80 -4.27
CA ARG A 100 -4.02 -27.75 -4.89
C ARG A 100 -4.51 -27.29 -6.26
N LEU A 101 -4.74 -25.99 -6.45
CA LEU A 101 -5.19 -25.43 -7.73
C LEU A 101 -4.09 -25.37 -8.78
N ILE A 102 -2.87 -25.00 -8.39
CA ILE A 102 -1.74 -24.83 -9.31
C ILE A 102 -0.94 -26.14 -9.52
N GLY A 103 -1.15 -27.14 -8.66
CA GLY A 103 -0.55 -28.47 -8.77
C GLY A 103 0.95 -28.52 -8.45
N ARG A 104 1.49 -27.50 -7.77
CA ARG A 104 2.90 -27.40 -7.35
C ARG A 104 3.03 -26.60 -6.05
N PRO A 105 4.14 -26.76 -5.31
CA PRO A 105 4.40 -25.95 -4.12
C PRO A 105 4.57 -24.47 -4.46
N VAL A 106 4.08 -23.61 -3.58
CA VAL A 106 4.41 -22.18 -3.60
C VAL A 106 5.73 -21.99 -2.85
N THR A 107 6.55 -21.07 -3.35
CA THR A 107 7.91 -20.82 -2.82
C THR A 107 8.03 -19.47 -2.13
N THR A 108 7.21 -18.52 -2.57
CA THR A 108 7.36 -17.10 -2.24
C THR A 108 6.00 -16.45 -2.15
N VAL A 109 5.81 -15.55 -1.20
CA VAL A 109 4.65 -14.66 -1.11
C VAL A 109 5.05 -13.24 -1.48
N MET A 110 4.12 -12.50 -2.09
CA MET A 110 4.27 -11.08 -2.39
C MET A 110 3.10 -10.30 -1.79
N ALA A 111 3.36 -9.08 -1.33
CA ALA A 111 2.30 -8.17 -0.94
C ALA A 111 1.47 -7.73 -2.16
N ALA A 112 0.15 -7.59 -2.01
CA ALA A 112 -0.64 -6.95 -3.07
C ALA A 112 -0.34 -5.46 -3.18
N GLU A 113 -0.09 -4.83 -2.04
CA GLU A 113 0.28 -3.43 -1.89
C GLU A 113 1.28 -3.30 -0.74
N ILE A 114 2.29 -2.45 -0.88
CA ILE A 114 3.24 -2.17 0.22
C ILE A 114 2.63 -1.26 1.30
N GLY A 115 1.51 -0.61 1.00
CA GLY A 115 0.84 0.29 1.91
C GLY A 115 0.17 -0.41 3.09
N GLY A 116 0.36 0.14 4.29
CA GLY A 116 -0.35 -0.29 5.51
C GLY A 116 -0.07 -1.74 5.92
N SER A 117 -1.06 -2.40 6.53
CA SER A 117 -0.93 -3.77 7.03
C SER A 117 -0.70 -4.79 5.92
N ASN A 118 -1.18 -4.53 4.70
CA ASN A 118 -0.97 -5.39 3.54
C ASN A 118 0.50 -5.47 3.10
N GLY A 119 1.31 -4.44 3.39
CA GLY A 119 2.77 -4.50 3.20
C GLY A 119 3.53 -5.21 4.32
N VAL A 120 2.94 -5.27 5.51
CA VAL A 120 3.60 -5.84 6.71
C VAL A 120 3.28 -7.33 6.89
N ALA A 121 1.99 -7.69 6.82
CA ALA A 121 1.49 -9.02 7.15
C ALA A 121 2.08 -10.17 6.29
N PRO A 122 2.41 -9.98 4.99
CA PRO A 122 3.05 -11.03 4.19
C PRO A 122 4.34 -11.59 4.77
N VAL A 123 5.12 -10.78 5.50
CA VAL A 123 6.32 -11.26 6.19
C VAL A 123 5.98 -12.27 7.28
N GLY A 124 4.92 -12.02 8.05
CA GLY A 124 4.47 -12.91 9.12
C GLY A 124 3.96 -14.22 8.55
N TRP A 125 3.15 -14.15 7.48
CA TRP A 125 2.69 -15.35 6.78
C TRP A 125 3.85 -16.14 6.18
N ALA A 126 4.83 -15.48 5.59
CA ALA A 126 6.03 -16.14 5.06
C ALA A 126 6.80 -16.88 6.17
N ALA A 127 6.97 -16.25 7.34
CA ALA A 127 7.61 -16.88 8.50
C ALA A 127 6.86 -18.14 8.96
N GLU A 128 5.54 -18.07 9.11
CA GLU A 128 4.69 -19.19 9.53
C GLU A 128 4.66 -20.33 8.50
N LEU A 129 4.67 -19.99 7.21
CA LEU A 129 4.58 -20.94 6.11
C LEU A 129 5.94 -21.51 5.67
N GLY A 130 7.05 -20.94 6.15
CA GLY A 130 8.40 -21.30 5.71
C GLY A 130 8.70 -20.89 4.26
N LEU A 131 8.12 -19.78 3.81
CA LEU A 131 8.26 -19.23 2.45
C LEU A 131 9.20 -18.01 2.43
N ALA A 132 9.63 -17.62 1.24
CA ALA A 132 10.29 -16.33 1.05
C ALA A 132 9.27 -15.20 0.85
N VAL A 133 9.72 -13.95 0.97
CA VAL A 133 9.00 -12.76 0.51
C VAL A 133 9.69 -12.22 -0.73
N LEU A 134 8.92 -11.90 -1.78
CA LEU A 134 9.43 -11.18 -2.93
C LEU A 134 9.60 -9.70 -2.55
N ASP A 135 10.77 -9.11 -2.83
CA ASP A 135 11.01 -7.68 -2.67
C ASP A 135 10.32 -6.89 -3.78
N ALA A 136 9.00 -6.93 -3.76
CA ALA A 136 8.12 -6.25 -4.68
C ALA A 136 6.70 -6.21 -4.11
N ASP A 137 5.85 -5.39 -4.71
CA ASP A 137 4.41 -5.47 -4.52
C ASP A 137 3.63 -5.12 -5.79
N GLY A 138 2.31 -5.20 -5.70
CA GLY A 138 1.40 -4.96 -6.81
C GLY A 138 1.02 -3.49 -7.04
N MET A 139 1.40 -2.55 -6.19
CA MET A 139 0.89 -1.17 -6.20
C MET A 139 1.92 -0.07 -5.96
N GLY A 140 2.98 -0.32 -5.18
CA GLY A 140 3.99 0.68 -4.77
C GLY A 140 3.44 1.75 -3.81
N ARG A 141 2.15 1.66 -3.49
CA ARG A 141 1.34 2.47 -2.58
C ARG A 141 0.12 1.64 -2.18
N ALA A 142 -0.84 2.21 -1.45
CA ALA A 142 -2.17 1.61 -1.35
C ALA A 142 -3.13 2.14 -2.43
N PHE A 143 -4.02 1.28 -2.93
CA PHE A 143 -5.17 1.66 -3.75
C PHE A 143 -6.45 0.92 -3.30
N PRO A 144 -7.64 1.52 -3.50
CA PRO A 144 -8.85 0.96 -2.90
C PRO A 144 -9.44 -0.22 -3.65
N LYS A 145 -9.02 -0.49 -4.90
CA LYS A 145 -9.63 -1.48 -5.80
C LYS A 145 -8.61 -2.52 -6.25
N ALA A 146 -8.99 -3.80 -6.23
CA ALA A 146 -8.11 -4.90 -6.66
C ALA A 146 -7.75 -4.82 -8.16
N THR A 147 -8.55 -4.13 -8.96
CA THR A 147 -8.25 -3.79 -10.36
C THR A 147 -7.06 -2.83 -10.51
N MET A 148 -6.72 -2.04 -9.49
CA MET A 148 -5.58 -1.10 -9.47
C MET A 148 -4.32 -1.83 -9.02
N ILE A 149 -3.89 -2.83 -9.80
CA ILE A 149 -2.70 -3.63 -9.51
C ILE A 149 -1.79 -3.74 -10.75
N SER A 150 -0.48 -3.71 -10.55
CA SER A 150 0.58 -3.65 -11.56
C SER A 150 0.48 -4.77 -12.58
N MET A 151 0.18 -5.99 -12.15
CA MET A 151 -0.03 -7.12 -13.06
C MET A 151 -1.17 -6.87 -14.05
N ASN A 152 -2.25 -6.18 -13.63
CA ASN A 152 -3.33 -5.79 -14.53
C ASN A 152 -2.91 -4.67 -15.49
N VAL A 153 -2.02 -3.76 -15.06
CA VAL A 153 -1.41 -2.77 -15.94
C VAL A 153 -0.55 -3.45 -17.01
N ALA A 154 0.22 -4.47 -16.62
CA ALA A 154 1.07 -5.28 -17.49
C ALA A 154 0.27 -6.29 -18.36
N GLY A 155 -1.05 -6.38 -18.19
CA GLY A 155 -1.92 -7.26 -18.98
C GLY A 155 -1.89 -8.73 -18.57
N LEU A 156 -1.38 -9.05 -17.38
CA LEU A 156 -1.42 -10.41 -16.85
C LEU A 156 -2.82 -10.74 -16.28
N PRO A 157 -3.41 -11.89 -16.65
CA PRO A 157 -4.70 -12.31 -16.13
C PRO A 157 -4.58 -12.83 -14.68
N SER A 158 -5.57 -12.50 -13.86
CA SER A 158 -5.78 -13.20 -12.58
C SER A 158 -6.71 -14.39 -12.82
N GLU A 159 -6.14 -15.59 -13.01
CA GLU A 159 -6.91 -16.79 -13.36
C GLU A 159 -7.75 -17.36 -12.19
N PHE A 160 -7.37 -17.00 -10.96
CA PHE A 160 -8.06 -17.41 -9.76
C PHE A 160 -7.85 -16.42 -8.61
N ALA A 161 -8.76 -16.44 -7.66
CA ALA A 161 -8.51 -16.00 -6.30
C ALA A 161 -9.02 -17.05 -5.31
N VAL A 162 -8.27 -17.29 -4.25
CA VAL A 162 -8.71 -18.08 -3.10
C VAL A 162 -8.92 -17.10 -1.95
N MET A 163 -10.08 -17.15 -1.31
CA MET A 163 -10.41 -16.26 -0.20
C MET A 163 -10.84 -17.08 1.01
N SER A 164 -10.47 -16.62 2.20
CA SER A 164 -10.86 -17.23 3.46
C SER A 164 -11.29 -16.18 4.48
N ASP A 165 -12.35 -16.49 5.22
CA ASP A 165 -12.80 -15.69 6.36
C ASP A 165 -12.16 -16.18 7.67
N VAL A 166 -12.37 -15.45 8.75
CA VAL A 166 -11.72 -15.73 10.05
C VAL A 166 -12.23 -17.02 10.71
N VAL A 167 -13.40 -17.53 10.30
CA VAL A 167 -13.98 -18.76 10.86
C VAL A 167 -13.57 -20.02 10.09
N GLY A 168 -12.91 -19.86 8.93
CA GLY A 168 -12.32 -20.95 8.16
C GLY A 168 -13.12 -21.37 6.93
N ASN A 169 -14.12 -20.59 6.50
CA ASN A 169 -14.72 -20.81 5.17
C ASN A 169 -13.70 -20.46 4.09
N VAL A 170 -13.77 -21.16 2.96
CA VAL A 170 -12.92 -20.91 1.80
C VAL A 170 -13.75 -20.85 0.53
N THR A 171 -13.47 -19.85 -0.30
CA THR A 171 -14.05 -19.73 -1.65
C THR A 171 -12.94 -19.65 -2.68
N VAL A 172 -13.09 -20.40 -3.77
CA VAL A 172 -12.26 -20.28 -4.96
C VAL A 172 -13.06 -19.57 -6.04
N LEU A 173 -12.56 -18.42 -6.50
CA LEU A 173 -13.14 -17.63 -7.55
C LEU A 173 -12.40 -17.88 -8.86
N ARG A 174 -13.15 -18.16 -9.92
CA ARG A 174 -12.69 -18.12 -11.31
C ARG A 174 -13.63 -17.21 -12.07
N THR A 175 -13.09 -16.12 -12.59
CA THR A 175 -13.87 -15.09 -13.26
C THR A 175 -13.33 -14.82 -14.65
N VAL A 176 -14.14 -14.17 -15.48
CA VAL A 176 -13.77 -13.87 -16.87
C VAL A 176 -12.69 -12.78 -16.96
N ASP A 177 -12.63 -11.89 -15.97
CA ASP A 177 -11.61 -10.85 -15.83
C ASP A 177 -11.50 -10.42 -14.34
N ILE A 178 -10.54 -9.52 -14.07
CA ILE A 178 -10.28 -9.00 -12.73
C ILE A 178 -11.38 -8.06 -12.21
N ALA A 179 -12.17 -7.43 -13.10
CA ALA A 179 -13.29 -6.58 -12.70
C ALA A 179 -14.46 -7.41 -12.14
N TRP A 180 -14.71 -8.59 -12.71
CA TRP A 180 -15.61 -9.58 -12.12
C TRP A 180 -15.03 -10.22 -10.85
N LEU A 181 -13.72 -10.46 -10.82
CA LEU A 181 -13.04 -10.96 -9.62
C LEU A 181 -13.27 -10.02 -8.44
N GLU A 182 -12.99 -8.72 -8.61
CA GLU A 182 -13.18 -7.72 -7.57
C GLU A 182 -14.63 -7.67 -7.07
N ARG A 183 -15.61 -7.71 -7.98
CA ARG A 183 -17.03 -7.71 -7.60
C ARG A 183 -17.42 -8.92 -6.75
N HIS A 184 -16.98 -10.11 -7.14
CA HIS A 184 -17.27 -11.33 -6.39
C HIS A 184 -16.51 -11.38 -5.06
N ALA A 185 -15.26 -10.94 -5.06
CA ALA A 185 -14.43 -10.87 -3.86
C ALA A 185 -15.04 -9.93 -2.81
N ARG A 186 -15.51 -8.73 -3.22
CA ARG A 186 -16.21 -7.80 -2.32
C ARG A 186 -17.49 -8.40 -1.74
N ALA A 187 -18.27 -9.10 -2.55
CA ALA A 187 -19.49 -9.76 -2.07
C ALA A 187 -19.17 -10.84 -1.01
N PHE A 188 -18.12 -11.63 -1.24
CA PHE A 188 -17.63 -12.59 -0.25
C PHE A 188 -17.15 -11.89 1.03
N THR A 189 -16.34 -10.83 0.93
CA THR A 189 -15.85 -10.07 2.09
C THR A 189 -16.97 -9.53 2.96
N VAL A 190 -18.06 -9.04 2.36
CA VAL A 190 -19.24 -8.60 3.12
C VAL A 190 -19.87 -9.79 3.87
N ALA A 191 -20.06 -10.93 3.20
CA ALA A 191 -20.60 -12.13 3.82
C ALA A 191 -19.68 -12.72 4.91
N ALA A 192 -18.37 -12.54 4.77
CA ALA A 192 -17.32 -12.96 5.70
C ALA A 192 -17.26 -12.14 7.00
N GLY A 193 -18.10 -11.11 7.15
CA GLY A 193 -18.10 -10.23 8.32
C GLY A 193 -17.30 -8.94 8.15
N GLY A 194 -16.99 -8.56 6.89
CA GLY A 194 -16.38 -7.27 6.56
C GLY A 194 -14.87 -7.30 6.33
N ILE A 195 -14.21 -8.44 6.59
CA ILE A 195 -12.80 -8.67 6.26
C ILE A 195 -12.56 -10.12 5.86
N ALA A 196 -11.65 -10.34 4.90
CA ALA A 196 -11.21 -11.64 4.45
C ALA A 196 -9.74 -11.59 4.05
N LEU A 197 -9.06 -12.74 4.11
CA LEU A 197 -7.72 -12.91 3.56
C LEU A 197 -7.83 -13.55 2.16
N GLY A 198 -7.05 -13.06 1.21
CA GLY A 198 -7.06 -13.55 -0.17
C GLY A 198 -5.67 -13.91 -0.66
N ALA A 199 -5.62 -14.91 -1.55
CA ALA A 199 -4.46 -15.24 -2.36
C ALA A 199 -4.86 -15.23 -3.84
N HIS A 200 -4.09 -14.56 -4.69
CA HIS A 200 -4.39 -14.42 -6.13
C HIS A 200 -3.11 -14.19 -6.91
N TYR A 201 -3.21 -14.28 -8.24
CA TYR A 201 -2.08 -14.33 -9.18
C TYR A 201 -1.11 -15.50 -8.91
N LEU A 202 -0.51 -15.99 -9.99
CA LEU A 202 0.65 -16.88 -9.95
C LEU A 202 1.72 -16.24 -10.80
N LEU A 203 2.80 -15.78 -10.18
CA LEU A 203 3.95 -15.24 -10.89
C LEU A 203 5.08 -16.27 -10.91
N THR A 204 5.84 -16.22 -11.99
CA THR A 204 7.04 -17.04 -12.22
C THR A 204 8.20 -16.13 -12.57
N HIS A 205 9.41 -16.69 -12.68
CA HIS A 205 10.57 -15.96 -13.19
C HIS A 205 10.36 -15.34 -14.60
N GLU A 206 9.41 -15.86 -15.39
CA GLU A 206 9.08 -15.32 -16.72
C GLU A 206 8.07 -14.17 -16.66
N THR A 207 7.11 -14.23 -15.72
CA THR A 207 5.98 -13.28 -15.68
C THR A 207 6.16 -12.16 -14.66
N ALA A 208 7.00 -12.32 -13.63
CA ALA A 208 7.25 -11.28 -12.64
C ALA A 208 7.98 -10.04 -13.22
N PRO A 209 9.03 -10.16 -14.06
CA PRO A 209 9.75 -9.01 -14.58
C PRO A 209 8.85 -8.04 -15.35
N GLY A 210 8.82 -6.77 -14.92
CA GLY A 210 8.00 -5.72 -15.53
C GLY A 210 6.50 -5.79 -15.23
N ALA A 211 6.05 -6.77 -14.43
CA ALA A 211 4.65 -6.89 -13.99
C ALA A 211 4.43 -6.53 -12.52
N VAL A 212 5.50 -6.31 -11.76
CA VAL A 212 5.49 -5.94 -10.35
C VAL A 212 6.26 -4.63 -10.13
N ILE A 213 6.10 -4.02 -8.96
CA ILE A 213 6.89 -2.85 -8.56
C ILE A 213 7.98 -3.35 -7.61
N GLU A 214 9.22 -3.34 -8.11
CA GLU A 214 10.37 -3.97 -7.45
C GLU A 214 10.95 -3.10 -6.33
N GLY A 215 11.56 -3.74 -5.33
CA GLY A 215 12.31 -3.10 -4.24
C GLY A 215 11.46 -2.48 -3.13
N THR A 216 10.15 -2.70 -3.12
CA THR A 216 9.23 -1.95 -2.25
C THR A 216 9.32 -2.36 -0.79
N VAL A 217 9.65 -3.62 -0.50
CA VAL A 217 9.89 -4.10 0.87
C VAL A 217 11.19 -3.49 1.41
N SER A 218 12.27 -3.56 0.64
CA SER A 218 13.55 -2.93 0.99
C SER A 218 13.40 -1.43 1.18
N ARG A 219 12.60 -0.78 0.31
CA ARG A 219 12.33 0.66 0.39
C ARG A 219 11.54 1.04 1.62
N ALA A 220 10.50 0.28 1.97
CA ALA A 220 9.74 0.49 3.20
C ALA A 220 10.64 0.38 4.45
N ILE A 221 11.47 -0.65 4.53
CA ILE A 221 12.43 -0.81 5.63
C ILE A 221 13.40 0.37 5.70
N GLN A 222 13.94 0.84 4.57
CA GLN A 222 14.84 1.99 4.53
C GLN A 222 14.18 3.26 5.06
N VAL A 223 12.98 3.58 4.57
CA VAL A 223 12.20 4.75 5.00
C VAL A 223 11.87 4.67 6.49
N GLY A 224 11.43 3.51 6.96
CA GLY A 224 11.10 3.34 8.38
C GLY A 224 12.32 3.43 9.30
N ARG A 225 13.48 2.91 8.88
CA ARG A 225 14.74 3.08 9.64
C ARG A 225 15.11 4.57 9.72
N ARG A 226 14.96 5.31 8.63
CA ARG A 226 15.21 6.75 8.59
C ARG A 226 14.27 7.50 9.52
N LEU A 227 12.97 7.21 9.47
CA LEU A 227 11.95 7.78 10.36
C LEU A 227 12.30 7.55 11.83
N LEU A 228 12.49 6.29 12.23
CA LEU A 228 12.65 5.90 13.64
C LEU A 228 13.96 6.40 14.26
N ALA A 229 14.98 6.70 13.46
CA ALA A 229 16.25 7.23 13.91
C ALA A 229 16.33 8.77 13.86
N SER A 230 15.34 9.45 13.30
CA SER A 230 15.41 10.88 13.01
C SER A 230 14.97 11.76 14.19
N ALA A 231 15.62 12.91 14.32
CA ALA A 231 15.17 14.00 15.19
C ALA A 231 14.30 15.04 14.46
N ASP A 232 14.27 15.01 13.12
CA ASP A 232 13.39 15.81 12.25
C ASP A 232 12.80 14.88 11.17
N PRO A 233 11.87 13.99 11.56
CA PRO A 233 11.48 12.85 10.75
C PRO A 233 10.78 13.25 9.45
N VAL A 234 10.00 14.34 9.45
CA VAL A 234 9.29 14.83 8.26
C VAL A 234 10.28 15.21 7.15
N THR A 235 11.28 16.03 7.49
CA THR A 235 12.31 16.47 6.54
C THR A 235 13.12 15.28 6.04
N ASP A 236 13.57 14.42 6.96
CA ASP A 236 14.41 13.27 6.66
C ASP A 236 13.73 12.23 5.76
N ILE A 237 12.43 11.99 5.97
CA ILE A 237 11.63 11.10 5.12
C ILE A 237 11.39 11.76 3.76
N ALA A 238 11.12 13.06 3.71
CA ALA A 238 10.91 13.76 2.46
C ALA A 238 12.16 13.69 1.57
N GLU A 239 13.34 13.92 2.15
CA GLU A 239 14.63 13.76 1.45
C GLU A 239 14.84 12.31 0.99
N GLU A 240 14.61 11.33 1.87
CA GLU A 240 14.76 9.93 1.54
C GLU A 240 13.87 9.54 0.36
N LEU A 241 12.60 9.95 0.35
CA LEU A 241 11.62 9.65 -0.69
C LEU A 241 11.80 10.48 -1.97
N GLY A 242 12.56 11.58 -1.93
CA GLY A 242 12.49 12.60 -2.97
C GLY A 242 11.12 13.29 -3.03
N ALA A 243 10.44 13.38 -1.88
CA ALA A 243 9.13 13.98 -1.73
C ALA A 243 9.21 15.49 -1.47
N ALA A 244 8.13 16.19 -1.81
CA ALA A 244 7.91 17.57 -1.40
C ALA A 244 7.02 17.60 -0.15
N VAL A 245 7.40 18.42 0.84
CA VAL A 245 6.50 18.81 1.93
C VAL A 245 5.61 19.94 1.40
N LEU A 246 4.35 19.62 1.11
CA LEU A 246 3.40 20.55 0.49
C LEU A 246 2.94 21.62 1.49
N ILE A 247 2.68 21.22 2.74
CA ILE A 247 2.26 22.11 3.83
C ILE A 247 2.55 21.47 5.19
N GLY A 248 2.98 22.30 6.16
CA GLY A 248 2.90 22.01 7.60
C GLY A 248 1.77 22.81 8.23
N GLY A 249 0.83 22.13 8.90
CA GLY A 249 -0.44 22.76 9.30
C GLY A 249 -1.16 22.08 10.45
N LYS A 250 -2.41 22.52 10.65
CA LYS A 250 -3.34 21.94 11.61
C LYS A 250 -4.62 21.54 10.89
N VAL A 251 -5.14 20.36 11.21
CA VAL A 251 -6.44 19.92 10.68
C VAL A 251 -7.55 20.78 11.28
N ILE A 252 -8.30 21.49 10.43
CA ILE A 252 -9.38 22.41 10.83
C ILE A 252 -10.76 21.95 10.40
N ASP A 253 -10.85 21.00 9.47
CA ASP A 253 -12.14 20.43 9.07
C ASP A 253 -11.94 19.03 8.53
N ILE A 254 -12.94 18.18 8.75
CA ILE A 254 -12.97 16.80 8.31
C ILE A 254 -14.40 16.46 7.93
N ASP A 255 -14.59 16.11 6.67
CA ASP A 255 -15.82 15.52 6.17
C ASP A 255 -15.56 14.06 5.80
N ARG A 256 -16.36 13.13 6.30
CA ARG A 256 -16.21 11.69 6.06
C ARG A 256 -17.56 10.99 6.05
N SER A 257 -17.84 10.27 4.96
CA SER A 257 -18.96 9.34 4.85
C SER A 257 -18.46 7.97 4.39
N THR A 258 -19.18 6.91 4.77
CA THR A 258 -18.93 5.56 4.25
C THR A 258 -19.99 5.24 3.20
N GLU A 259 -19.57 5.14 1.95
CA GLU A 259 -20.46 4.93 0.79
C GLU A 259 -19.89 3.81 -0.09
N GLY A 260 -20.74 2.84 -0.46
CA GLY A 260 -20.34 1.74 -1.34
C GLY A 260 -19.20 0.84 -0.81
N GLY A 261 -18.94 0.85 0.50
CA GLY A 261 -17.82 0.12 1.12
C GLY A 261 -16.49 0.87 1.12
N PHE A 262 -16.49 2.16 0.78
CA PHE A 262 -15.32 3.05 0.84
C PHE A 262 -15.59 4.20 1.81
N THR A 263 -14.54 4.69 2.48
CA THR A 263 -14.56 5.95 3.23
C THR A 263 -14.25 7.08 2.26
N ARG A 264 -15.25 7.88 1.90
CA ARG A 264 -15.12 9.06 1.04
C ARG A 264 -15.18 10.33 1.88
N GLY A 265 -14.51 11.38 1.42
CA GLY A 265 -14.60 12.69 2.05
C GLY A 265 -13.36 13.52 1.85
N SER A 266 -13.09 14.42 2.79
CA SER A 266 -12.00 15.37 2.68
C SER A 266 -11.46 15.81 4.04
N VAL A 267 -10.22 16.29 4.04
CA VAL A 267 -9.61 16.96 5.19
C VAL A 267 -9.08 18.31 4.76
N THR A 268 -9.33 19.33 5.59
CA THR A 268 -8.82 20.69 5.38
C THR A 268 -7.75 21.01 6.39
N ILE A 269 -6.60 21.48 5.91
CA ILE A 269 -5.41 21.77 6.71
C ILE A 269 -5.07 23.25 6.57
N ASP A 270 -5.05 23.95 7.71
CA ASP A 270 -4.66 25.36 7.82
C ASP A 270 -3.16 25.46 8.13
N GLY A 271 -2.42 26.19 7.31
CA GLY A 271 -0.97 26.27 7.38
C GLY A 271 -0.47 27.02 8.63
N VAL A 272 0.63 26.53 9.20
CA VAL A 272 1.28 27.13 10.37
C VAL A 272 2.74 27.47 10.08
N GLY A 273 3.36 28.27 10.94
CA GLY A 273 4.78 28.61 10.79
C GLY A 273 5.09 29.33 9.46
N ALA A 274 5.90 28.69 8.62
CA ALA A 274 6.26 29.19 7.29
C ALA A 274 5.08 29.16 6.31
N ASP A 275 4.10 28.28 6.53
CA ASP A 275 2.94 28.10 5.66
C ASP A 275 1.70 28.89 6.12
N ARG A 276 1.87 29.84 7.04
CA ARG A 276 0.75 30.69 7.48
C ARG A 276 0.06 31.33 6.28
N SER A 277 -1.27 31.43 6.34
CA SER A 277 -2.15 31.93 5.28
C SER A 277 -2.34 31.01 4.07
N ARG A 278 -1.69 29.84 4.04
CA ARG A 278 -1.98 28.78 3.08
C ARG A 278 -3.02 27.83 3.66
N MET A 279 -3.85 27.26 2.79
CA MET A 279 -4.82 26.24 3.16
C MET A 279 -4.89 25.22 2.04
N VAL A 280 -4.83 23.94 2.41
CA VAL A 280 -5.02 22.86 1.45
C VAL A 280 -6.19 21.99 1.85
N ARG A 281 -6.84 21.42 0.85
CA ARG A 281 -7.87 20.40 1.00
C ARG A 281 -7.36 19.12 0.36
N VAL A 282 -7.45 18.01 1.09
CA VAL A 282 -7.10 16.69 0.59
C VAL A 282 -8.38 15.89 0.38
N GLU A 283 -8.64 15.44 -0.84
CA GLU A 283 -9.75 14.54 -1.18
C GLU A 283 -9.35 13.09 -0.89
N ILE A 284 -10.27 12.33 -0.30
CA ILE A 284 -10.04 10.99 0.24
C ILE A 284 -11.05 9.98 -0.31
N GLN A 285 -10.56 8.80 -0.69
CA GLN A 285 -11.35 7.57 -0.81
C GLN A 285 -10.53 6.38 -0.31
N ASN A 286 -10.68 6.02 0.97
CA ASN A 286 -9.77 5.16 1.75
C ASN A 286 -8.33 5.69 1.85
N GLU A 287 -7.75 6.15 0.74
CA GLU A 287 -6.45 6.79 0.61
C GLU A 287 -6.59 8.28 0.29
N ASN A 288 -5.53 9.05 0.54
CA ASN A 288 -5.37 10.43 0.11
C ASN A 288 -5.13 10.46 -1.40
N LEU A 289 -6.01 11.15 -2.14
CA LEU A 289 -6.04 11.08 -3.59
C LEU A 289 -5.57 12.35 -4.28
N VAL A 290 -6.03 13.51 -3.81
CA VAL A 290 -5.82 14.80 -4.48
C VAL A 290 -5.56 15.86 -3.43
N VAL A 291 -4.57 16.71 -3.66
CA VAL A 291 -4.34 17.92 -2.87
C VAL A 291 -4.73 19.13 -3.71
N ILE A 292 -5.61 19.95 -3.16
CA ILE A 292 -6.14 21.16 -3.79
C ILE A 292 -5.72 22.37 -2.94
N GLU A 293 -5.16 23.39 -3.59
CA GLU A 293 -4.79 24.68 -2.99
C GLU A 293 -5.30 25.79 -3.90
N ASP A 294 -6.00 26.79 -3.35
CA ASP A 294 -6.56 27.93 -4.11
C ASP A 294 -7.42 27.54 -5.34
N GLY A 295 -8.07 26.38 -5.28
CA GLY A 295 -8.89 25.83 -6.37
C GLY A 295 -8.10 25.11 -7.48
N GLY A 296 -6.78 25.06 -7.39
CA GLY A 296 -5.90 24.30 -8.29
C GLY A 296 -5.49 22.95 -7.71
N VAL A 297 -5.33 21.95 -8.58
CA VAL A 297 -4.78 20.64 -8.21
C VAL A 297 -3.26 20.76 -8.09
N VAL A 298 -2.72 20.50 -6.89
CA VAL A 298 -1.28 20.50 -6.61
C VAL A 298 -0.67 19.15 -6.95
N VAL A 299 -1.35 18.08 -6.57
CA VAL A 299 -0.98 16.69 -6.87
C VAL A 299 -2.24 15.83 -6.89
N SER A 300 -2.21 14.78 -7.70
CA SER A 300 -3.30 13.81 -7.81
C SER A 300 -2.76 12.41 -8.01
N VAL A 301 -3.59 11.40 -7.71
CA VAL A 301 -3.35 10.01 -8.10
C VAL A 301 -2.98 9.87 -9.58
N PRO A 302 -2.08 8.93 -9.94
CA PRO A 302 -1.50 7.88 -9.09
C PRO A 302 -0.34 8.31 -8.16
N ASP A 303 0.16 9.55 -8.25
CA ASP A 303 1.22 10.04 -7.37
C ASP A 303 0.80 9.98 -5.88
N LEU A 304 1.78 9.78 -5.00
CA LEU A 304 1.54 9.44 -3.61
C LEU A 304 1.33 10.70 -2.78
N VAL A 305 0.38 10.64 -1.84
CA VAL A 305 0.11 11.68 -0.85
C VAL A 305 -0.01 11.05 0.53
N SER A 306 0.81 11.49 1.47
CA SER A 306 0.76 11.02 2.86
C SER A 306 0.67 12.17 3.83
N ILE A 307 -0.18 12.01 4.83
CA ILE A 307 -0.35 12.96 5.93
C ILE A 307 0.36 12.37 7.14
N LEU A 308 1.37 13.07 7.63
CA LEU A 308 2.20 12.64 8.76
C LEU A 308 1.91 13.54 9.97
N ASP A 309 2.06 13.00 11.18
CA ASP A 309 2.19 13.84 12.37
C ASP A 309 3.45 14.72 12.25
N SER A 310 3.30 16.03 12.45
CA SER A 310 4.42 16.96 12.24
C SER A 310 5.56 16.83 13.24
N GLU A 311 5.35 16.18 14.39
CA GLU A 311 6.35 16.02 15.44
C GLU A 311 7.02 14.65 15.36
N THR A 312 6.23 13.58 15.21
CA THR A 312 6.77 12.21 15.20
C THR A 312 7.10 11.69 13.81
N GLY A 313 6.54 12.29 12.75
CA GLY A 313 6.61 11.78 11.39
C GLY A 313 5.80 10.53 11.12
N GLU A 314 5.06 10.02 12.12
CA GLU A 314 4.18 8.86 11.95
C GLU A 314 3.07 9.16 10.94
N ALA A 315 2.84 8.24 10.00
CA ALA A 315 1.78 8.39 9.03
C ALA A 315 0.41 8.22 9.69
N ILE A 316 -0.51 9.14 9.40
CA ILE A 316 -1.87 9.15 9.93
C ILE A 316 -2.81 8.60 8.86
N SER A 317 -3.46 7.49 9.17
CA SER A 317 -4.48 6.91 8.30
C SER A 317 -5.74 7.77 8.23
N THR A 318 -6.51 7.64 7.16
CA THR A 318 -7.69 8.48 6.90
C THR A 318 -8.75 8.30 7.98
N GLU A 319 -8.89 7.10 8.55
CA GLU A 319 -9.77 6.82 9.68
C GLU A 319 -9.26 7.39 11.01
N MET A 320 -7.97 7.70 11.14
CA MET A 320 -7.34 8.22 12.36
C MET A 320 -7.14 9.75 12.37
N LEU A 321 -7.34 10.44 11.25
CA LEU A 321 -7.32 11.90 11.21
C LEU A 321 -8.32 12.50 12.22
N ARG A 322 -7.99 13.57 12.92
CA ARG A 322 -8.86 14.25 13.90
C ARG A 322 -8.65 15.75 13.83
N PHE A 323 -9.73 16.50 14.05
CA PHE A 323 -9.64 17.95 14.19
C PHE A 323 -8.60 18.29 15.25
N GLY A 324 -7.73 19.23 14.93
CA GLY A 324 -6.75 19.74 15.85
C GLY A 324 -5.36 19.13 15.76
N GLN A 325 -5.19 18.00 15.05
CA GLN A 325 -3.89 17.39 14.83
C GLN A 325 -2.96 18.32 14.04
N ARG A 326 -1.67 18.31 14.41
CA ARG A 326 -0.62 19.02 13.69
C ARG A 326 -0.02 18.06 12.68
N VAL A 327 -0.11 18.41 11.41
CA VAL A 327 0.20 17.48 10.33
C VAL A 327 1.06 18.12 9.26
N SER A 328 1.87 17.29 8.62
CA SER A 328 2.66 17.62 7.44
C SER A 328 2.19 16.77 6.27
N VAL A 329 1.89 17.41 5.13
CA VAL A 329 1.46 16.71 3.91
C VAL A 329 2.65 16.54 2.98
N LEU A 330 2.98 15.30 2.64
CA LEU A 330 4.04 14.95 1.70
C LEU A 330 3.44 14.44 0.40
N ALA A 331 4.11 14.73 -0.71
CA ALA A 331 3.79 14.16 -2.01
C ALA A 331 5.04 13.78 -2.81
N TRP A 332 4.96 12.68 -3.57
CA TRP A 332 6.05 12.23 -4.44
C TRP A 332 5.54 11.39 -5.61
N ALA A 333 6.43 11.19 -6.59
CA ALA A 333 6.13 10.46 -7.81
C ALA A 333 5.73 9.01 -7.56
N CYS A 334 4.73 8.52 -8.28
CA CYS A 334 4.43 7.10 -8.39
C CYS A 334 5.48 6.36 -9.22
N ASP A 335 5.42 5.02 -9.16
CA ASP A 335 6.18 4.16 -10.06
C ASP A 335 5.87 4.46 -11.54
N PRO A 336 6.87 4.47 -12.45
CA PRO A 336 6.67 4.72 -13.88
C PRO A 336 5.61 3.84 -14.56
N LEU A 337 5.36 2.62 -14.06
CA LEU A 337 4.32 1.74 -14.58
C LEU A 337 2.92 2.40 -14.51
N TRP A 338 2.66 3.18 -13.46
CA TRP A 338 1.40 3.91 -13.29
C TRP A 338 1.25 5.11 -14.22
N ARG A 339 2.34 5.61 -14.79
CA ARG A 339 2.35 6.73 -15.75
C ARG A 339 2.11 6.28 -17.19
N THR A 340 2.00 4.97 -17.44
CA THR A 340 1.58 4.44 -18.73
C THR A 340 0.10 4.78 -19.02
N PRO A 341 -0.35 4.79 -20.28
CA PRO A 341 -1.75 5.04 -20.60
C PRO A 341 -2.71 4.09 -19.85
N ARG A 342 -2.33 2.81 -19.71
CA ARG A 342 -3.12 1.82 -18.97
C ARG A 342 -3.10 2.07 -17.45
N GLY A 343 -1.96 2.47 -16.91
CA GLY A 343 -1.84 2.86 -15.50
C GLY A 343 -2.75 4.06 -15.16
N ILE A 344 -2.73 5.09 -16.00
CA ILE A 344 -3.58 6.29 -15.85
C ILE A 344 -5.07 5.94 -16.02
N GLU A 345 -5.43 5.06 -16.97
CA GLU A 345 -6.81 4.59 -17.12
C GLU A 345 -7.32 3.92 -15.85
N LEU A 346 -6.49 3.10 -15.19
CA LEU A 346 -6.88 2.32 -14.03
C LEU A 346 -6.83 3.10 -12.71
N ALA A 347 -5.86 4.01 -12.55
CA ALA A 347 -5.54 4.64 -11.27
C ALA A 347 -5.35 6.17 -11.35
N GLY A 348 -5.60 6.79 -12.51
CA GLY A 348 -5.62 8.25 -12.65
C GLY A 348 -6.91 8.90 -12.15
N PRO A 349 -7.02 10.24 -12.21
CA PRO A 349 -8.13 10.98 -11.61
C PRO A 349 -9.52 10.51 -12.05
N ALA A 350 -9.69 10.20 -13.34
CA ALA A 350 -10.96 9.71 -13.88
C ALA A 350 -11.44 8.38 -13.28
N ALA A 351 -10.53 7.51 -12.80
CA ALA A 351 -10.87 6.25 -12.14
C ALA A 351 -11.51 6.45 -10.74
N PHE A 352 -11.41 7.68 -10.23
CA PHE A 352 -11.96 8.16 -8.97
C PHE A 352 -13.03 9.24 -9.17
N ASP A 353 -13.59 9.34 -10.38
CA ASP A 353 -14.67 10.27 -10.74
C ASP A 353 -14.26 11.76 -10.72
N PHE A 354 -12.96 12.08 -10.82
CA PHE A 354 -12.47 13.46 -10.97
C PHE A 354 -12.45 13.90 -12.44
N ASP A 355 -12.91 15.14 -12.70
CA ASP A 355 -13.01 15.74 -14.03
C ASP A 355 -11.79 16.62 -14.36
N PHE A 356 -10.59 16.02 -14.31
CA PHE A 356 -9.34 16.65 -14.75
C PHE A 356 -8.31 15.60 -15.18
N ASP A 357 -7.36 16.00 -16.03
CA ASP A 357 -6.30 15.12 -16.52
C ASP A 357 -5.19 14.93 -15.49
N TYR A 358 -4.56 13.75 -15.50
CA TYR A 358 -3.36 13.49 -14.71
C TYR A 358 -2.18 14.35 -15.20
N VAL A 359 -1.56 15.08 -14.27
CA VAL A 359 -0.30 15.78 -14.47
C VAL A 359 0.74 15.16 -13.54
N PRO A 360 1.86 14.62 -14.07
CA PRO A 360 2.90 14.03 -13.24
C PRO A 360 3.46 15.01 -12.21
N PHE A 361 3.57 14.54 -10.97
CA PHE A 361 4.24 15.28 -9.91
C PHE A 361 5.77 15.15 -10.04
N ASP A 362 6.43 16.28 -10.24
CA ASP A 362 7.88 16.38 -10.48
C ASP A 362 8.66 16.93 -9.26
N GLY A 363 8.05 16.93 -8.07
CA GLY A 363 8.71 17.30 -6.81
C GLY A 363 8.84 18.80 -6.53
N ALA A 364 8.32 19.66 -7.42
CA ALA A 364 8.18 21.09 -7.18
C ALA A 364 6.70 21.44 -7.02
N VAL A 365 6.36 22.22 -5.99
CA VAL A 365 5.05 22.91 -5.95
C VAL A 365 5.05 23.86 -7.13
N ALA A 366 4.25 23.58 -8.16
CA ALA A 366 4.16 24.45 -9.33
C ALA A 366 3.77 25.86 -8.85
N GLU A 367 4.53 26.87 -9.26
CA GLU A 367 4.08 28.27 -9.11
C GLU A 367 2.76 28.38 -9.88
N VAL A 368 1.65 28.51 -9.15
CA VAL A 368 0.33 28.73 -9.75
C VAL A 368 0.42 29.98 -10.61
N ALA A 369 0.21 29.82 -11.92
CA ALA A 369 0.18 30.94 -12.86
C ALA A 369 -0.92 31.92 -12.40
N ARG A 370 -0.49 33.13 -12.03
CA ARG A 370 -1.37 34.26 -11.66
C ARG A 370 -2.22 34.75 -12.81
#